data_AF-A0A358WCS8-F1
#
_entry.id   AF-A0A358WCS8-F1
#
_cell.length_a   1.000
_cell.length_b   1.000
_cell.length_c   1.000
_cell.angle_alpha   90.00
_cell.angle_beta   90.00
_cell.angle_gamma   90.00
#
_symmetry.space_group_name_H-M   'P 1'
#
loop_
_entity.id
_entity.type
_entity.pdbx_description
1 polymer ?
#
loop_
_entity_poly.entity_id
_entity_poly.type
_entity_poly.pdbx_seq_one_letter_code
_entity_poly.pdbx_strand_id
1 'polypeptide(L)'
;MNEQNNYQQAAPQYQQPVPQYQQPAPQYQQPAPQYQQPYGQPFYGPVRQLNTRRGLLKLILLTIVTFGIYPLVFFSGISEDINLIASRFDGKKTMHYCLMAFIVGPLTFGFGFIAWFHNLSSRMGNELARRGIAYSFGATDYWLWNVLGSLIIVGPFVYLHKLAKASVLLAQDYNVRG
;
A
#
# COMPACT_ATOMS: atom_id res chain seq x y z
N MET A 1 -40.69 -47.69 -58.46
CA MET A 1 -41.55 -48.60 -57.69
C MET A 1 -40.68 -49.77 -57.28
N ASN A 2 -40.55 -49.97 -55.95
CA ASN A 2 -40.32 -51.25 -55.25
C ASN A 2 -38.99 -51.99 -55.54
N GLU A 3 -38.24 -52.61 -54.62
CA GLU A 3 -38.39 -53.09 -53.23
C GLU A 3 -36.98 -53.21 -52.63
N GLN A 4 -36.76 -52.71 -51.41
CA GLN A 4 -36.40 -53.51 -50.22
C GLN A 4 -35.45 -54.69 -50.46
N ASN A 5 -34.22 -54.58 -49.93
CA ASN A 5 -33.65 -55.69 -49.17
C ASN A 5 -32.71 -55.19 -48.07
N ASN A 6 -33.08 -55.64 -46.88
CA ASN A 6 -32.60 -55.30 -45.55
C ASN A 6 -31.59 -56.37 -45.15
N TYR A 7 -30.33 -56.00 -44.95
CA TYR A 7 -29.36 -56.86 -44.29
C TYR A 7 -29.17 -56.38 -42.85
N GLN A 8 -29.93 -57.00 -41.96
CA GLN A 8 -29.69 -57.03 -40.52
C GLN A 8 -28.42 -57.83 -40.23
N GLN A 9 -27.43 -57.17 -39.64
CA GLN A 9 -26.29 -57.85 -39.01
C GLN A 9 -26.37 -57.62 -37.49
N ALA A 10 -26.43 -58.73 -36.76
CA ALA A 10 -26.54 -58.78 -35.30
C ALA A 10 -25.28 -58.20 -34.63
N ALA A 11 -25.49 -57.33 -33.64
CA ALA A 11 -24.43 -56.70 -32.86
C ALA A 11 -23.98 -57.60 -31.69
N PRO A 12 -22.67 -57.76 -31.42
CA PRO A 12 -22.21 -58.31 -30.15
C PRO A 12 -22.35 -57.27 -29.03
N GLN A 13 -23.07 -57.61 -27.97
CA GLN A 13 -23.04 -56.87 -26.71
C GLN A 13 -21.69 -57.10 -26.01
N TYR A 14 -20.92 -56.02 -25.85
CA TYR A 14 -19.82 -55.97 -24.89
C TYR A 14 -20.28 -55.14 -23.68
N GLN A 15 -20.48 -55.80 -22.54
CA GLN A 15 -20.60 -55.12 -21.25
C GLN A 15 -19.20 -54.65 -20.84
N GLN A 16 -18.98 -53.33 -20.81
CA GLN A 16 -17.84 -52.73 -20.13
C GLN A 16 -18.29 -52.11 -18.79
N PRO A 17 -17.51 -52.27 -17.71
CA PRO A 17 -17.83 -51.73 -16.40
C PRO A 17 -17.75 -50.20 -16.38
N VAL A 18 -18.74 -49.56 -15.75
CA VAL A 18 -18.87 -48.09 -15.68
C VAL A 18 -17.86 -47.52 -14.66
N PRO A 19 -16.86 -46.73 -15.05
CA PRO A 19 -16.01 -46.04 -14.10
C PRO A 19 -16.76 -44.81 -13.57
N GLN A 20 -16.95 -44.73 -12.25
CA GLN A 20 -17.58 -43.60 -11.59
C GLN A 20 -16.56 -42.44 -11.53
N TYR A 21 -16.60 -41.54 -12.50
CA TYR A 21 -15.77 -40.34 -12.48
C TYR A 21 -16.36 -39.31 -11.50
N GLN A 22 -15.76 -39.20 -10.31
CA GLN A 22 -15.95 -38.02 -9.45
C GLN A 22 -15.25 -36.84 -10.11
N GLN A 23 -16.04 -35.86 -10.55
CA GLN A 23 -15.57 -34.64 -11.17
C GLN A 23 -15.30 -33.59 -10.08
N PRO A 24 -14.06 -33.13 -9.84
CA PRO A 24 -13.81 -31.97 -8.99
C PRO A 24 -14.34 -30.72 -9.68
N ALA A 25 -15.02 -29.84 -8.95
CA ALA A 25 -15.54 -28.58 -9.47
C ALA A 25 -14.41 -27.71 -10.07
N PRO A 26 -14.59 -27.11 -11.26
CA PRO A 26 -13.57 -26.25 -11.86
C PRO A 26 -13.42 -24.96 -11.05
N GLN A 27 -12.26 -24.80 -10.40
CA GLN A 27 -11.82 -23.49 -9.92
C GLN A 27 -11.39 -22.65 -11.13
N TYR A 28 -12.19 -21.64 -11.48
CA TYR A 28 -11.77 -20.61 -12.43
C TYR A 28 -10.68 -19.75 -11.77
N GLN A 29 -9.43 -20.19 -11.87
CA GLN A 29 -8.27 -19.34 -11.63
C GLN A 29 -8.03 -18.53 -12.91
N GLN A 30 -8.43 -17.27 -12.87
CA GLN A 30 -8.14 -16.30 -13.91
C GLN A 30 -6.61 -16.18 -14.05
N PRO A 31 -6.00 -16.48 -15.21
CA PRO A 31 -4.56 -16.40 -15.37
C PRO A 31 -4.10 -14.95 -15.20
N ALA A 32 -3.21 -14.70 -14.25
CA ALA A 32 -2.47 -13.45 -14.21
C ALA A 32 -1.66 -13.31 -15.51
N PRO A 33 -1.65 -12.13 -16.17
CA PRO A 33 -0.92 -11.95 -17.41
C PRO A 33 0.57 -12.24 -17.20
N GLN A 34 1.05 -13.34 -17.78
CA GLN A 34 2.48 -13.67 -17.84
C GLN A 34 3.14 -12.77 -18.88
N TYR A 35 3.74 -11.68 -18.42
CA TYR A 35 4.67 -10.91 -19.21
C TYR A 35 5.93 -11.77 -19.42
N GLN A 36 6.11 -12.29 -20.63
CA GLN A 36 7.37 -12.88 -21.08
C GLN A 36 8.41 -11.76 -21.15
N GLN A 37 9.33 -11.72 -20.18
CA GLN A 37 10.41 -10.74 -20.16
C GLN A 37 11.71 -11.36 -20.68
N PRO A 38 12.49 -10.65 -21.51
CA PRO A 38 13.76 -11.13 -22.02
C PRO A 38 14.78 -11.26 -20.87
N TYR A 39 15.57 -12.33 -20.93
CA TYR A 39 16.63 -12.67 -19.98
C TYR A 39 17.64 -11.51 -19.84
N GLY A 40 17.84 -10.98 -18.63
CA GLY A 40 19.04 -10.18 -18.31
C GLY A 40 18.90 -8.87 -17.50
N GLN A 41 17.77 -8.55 -16.89
CA GLN A 41 17.67 -7.37 -16.00
C GLN A 41 17.05 -7.78 -14.65
N PRO A 42 17.70 -7.52 -13.50
CA PRO A 42 17.11 -7.82 -12.20
C PRO A 42 15.86 -6.96 -12.01
N PHE A 43 14.70 -7.62 -11.95
CA PHE A 43 13.43 -6.98 -11.64
C PHE A 43 13.45 -6.58 -10.15
N TYR A 44 13.78 -5.32 -9.86
CA TYR A 44 13.65 -4.76 -8.52
C TYR A 44 12.18 -4.45 -8.23
N GLY A 45 11.38 -5.51 -8.04
CA GLY A 45 10.05 -5.37 -7.47
C GLY A 45 10.12 -4.79 -6.05
N PRO A 46 9.02 -4.24 -5.53
CA PRO A 46 8.97 -3.70 -4.17
C PRO A 46 9.37 -4.78 -3.16
N VAL A 47 10.29 -4.44 -2.23
CA VAL A 47 10.79 -5.36 -1.19
C VAL A 47 9.66 -5.82 -0.27
N ARG A 48 8.63 -4.98 -0.11
CA ARG A 48 7.42 -5.26 0.68
C ARG A 48 6.24 -4.46 0.14
N GLN A 49 5.04 -5.02 0.20
CA GLN A 49 3.80 -4.26 0.00
C GLN A 49 3.57 -3.24 1.13
N LEU A 50 3.58 -1.95 0.79
CA LEU A 50 3.32 -0.84 1.69
C LEU A 50 1.82 -0.60 1.88
N ASN A 51 1.47 0.03 3.00
CA ASN A 51 0.07 0.22 3.38
C ASN A 51 -0.56 1.40 2.64
N THR A 52 -1.54 1.12 1.80
CA THR A 52 -2.27 2.11 0.97
C THR A 52 -3.62 2.54 1.55
N ARG A 53 -3.93 2.15 2.79
CA ARG A 53 -5.23 2.39 3.45
C ARG A 53 -5.13 3.28 4.68
N ARG A 54 -4.13 4.17 4.71
CA ARG A 54 -4.00 5.22 5.74
C ARG A 54 -4.98 6.35 5.44
N GLY A 55 -5.54 6.96 6.49
CA GLY A 55 -6.49 8.06 6.34
C GLY A 55 -6.81 8.73 7.66
N LEU A 56 -7.26 9.98 7.61
CA LEU A 56 -7.59 10.78 8.78
C LEU A 56 -8.71 10.15 9.62
N LEU A 57 -9.80 9.70 8.98
CA LEU A 57 -10.92 9.10 9.70
C LEU A 57 -10.47 7.85 10.48
N LYS A 58 -9.67 6.99 9.82
CA LYS A 58 -9.07 5.82 10.45
C LYS A 58 -8.19 6.24 11.64
N LEU A 59 -7.36 7.28 11.48
CA LEU A 59 -6.54 7.83 12.57
C LEU A 59 -7.39 8.28 13.76
N ILE A 60 -8.45 9.06 13.54
CA ILE A 60 -9.29 9.58 14.62
C ILE A 60 -10.01 8.42 15.35
N LEU A 61 -10.69 7.55 14.59
CA LEU A 61 -11.47 6.46 15.18
C LEU A 61 -10.59 5.49 15.98
N LEU A 62 -9.46 5.06 15.42
CA LEU A 62 -8.57 4.15 16.13
C LEU A 62 -7.84 4.84 17.28
N THR A 63 -7.54 6.14 17.21
CA THR A 63 -6.99 6.87 18.37
C THR A 63 -7.94 6.78 19.57
N ILE A 64 -9.25 6.93 19.34
CA ILE A 64 -10.26 6.82 20.41
C ILE A 64 -10.33 5.38 20.93
N VAL A 65 -10.49 4.39 20.04
CA VAL A 65 -10.65 2.98 20.42
C VAL A 65 -9.41 2.40 21.11
N THR A 66 -8.22 2.88 20.74
CA THR A 66 -6.95 2.40 21.31
C THR A 66 -6.43 3.29 22.45
N PHE A 67 -7.25 4.20 22.98
CA PHE A 67 -6.87 5.10 24.08
C PHE A 67 -5.56 5.87 23.81
N GLY A 68 -5.41 6.38 22.59
CA GLY A 68 -4.26 7.21 22.21
C GLY A 68 -3.03 6.45 21.70
N ILE A 69 -3.08 5.13 21.58
CA ILE A 69 -1.93 4.32 21.14
C ILE A 69 -1.76 4.33 19.61
N TYR A 70 -2.86 4.37 18.85
CA TYR A 70 -2.82 4.25 17.37
C TYR A 70 -1.91 5.28 16.65
N PRO A 71 -1.81 6.55 17.06
CA PRO A 71 -0.87 7.51 16.47
C PRO A 71 0.58 7.00 16.43
N LEU A 72 1.02 6.23 17.43
CA LEU A 72 2.35 5.63 17.44
C LEU A 72 2.55 4.72 16.22
N VAL A 73 1.62 3.79 16.00
CA VAL A 73 1.63 2.86 14.86
C VAL A 73 1.52 3.62 13.53
N PHE A 74 0.66 4.63 13.48
CA PHE A 74 0.41 5.43 12.29
C PHE A 74 1.68 6.16 11.83
N PHE A 75 2.31 6.94 12.71
CA PHE A 75 3.50 7.74 12.37
C PHE A 75 4.75 6.87 12.23
N SER A 76 4.89 5.82 13.02
CA SER A 76 5.95 4.82 12.83
C SER A 76 5.90 4.20 11.44
N GLY A 77 4.72 3.73 11.03
CA GLY A 77 4.55 3.16 9.69
C GLY A 77 4.85 4.17 8.58
N ILE A 78 4.49 5.45 8.73
CA ILE A 78 4.85 6.48 7.74
C ILE A 78 6.37 6.68 7.68
N SER A 79 7.06 6.71 8.84
CA SER A 79 8.51 6.91 8.90
C SER A 79 9.30 5.74 8.28
N GLU A 80 8.81 4.50 8.45
CA GLU A 80 9.39 3.31 7.84
C GLU A 80 9.16 3.27 6.33
N ASP A 81 7.92 3.55 5.90
CA ASP A 81 7.57 3.58 4.49
C ASP A 81 8.43 4.62 3.74
N ILE A 82 8.51 5.86 4.24
CA ILE A 82 9.35 6.88 3.56
C ILE A 82 10.83 6.50 3.58
N ASN A 83 11.32 5.83 4.63
CA ASN A 83 12.67 5.29 4.64
C ASN A 83 12.88 4.24 3.54
N LEU A 84 11.94 3.32 3.36
CA LEU A 84 12.04 2.30 2.32
C LEU A 84 12.00 2.92 0.91
N ILE A 85 11.12 3.90 0.71
CA ILE A 85 10.86 4.54 -0.58
C ILE A 85 12.01 5.46 -1.00
N ALA A 86 12.50 6.31 -0.08
CA ALA A 86 13.35 7.45 -0.42
C ALA A 86 14.83 7.27 -0.08
N SER A 87 15.20 6.43 0.91
CA SER A 87 16.59 6.40 1.45
C SER A 87 17.65 6.06 0.41
N ARG A 88 17.29 5.27 -0.62
CA ARG A 88 18.22 4.94 -1.72
C ARG A 88 18.54 6.12 -2.63
N PHE A 89 17.69 7.15 -2.64
CA PHE A 89 17.82 8.31 -3.51
C PHE A 89 18.35 9.53 -2.76
N ASP A 90 17.92 9.75 -1.52
CA ASP A 90 18.30 10.93 -0.75
C ASP A 90 19.38 10.69 0.30
N GLY A 91 19.75 9.42 0.55
CA GLY A 91 20.77 9.04 1.55
C GLY A 91 20.38 9.35 3.00
N LYS A 92 19.13 9.71 3.28
CA LYS A 92 18.66 10.14 4.60
C LYS A 92 17.88 9.00 5.29
N LYS A 93 17.72 9.10 6.61
CA LYS A 93 16.77 8.29 7.37
C LYS A 93 15.90 9.16 8.29
N THR A 94 14.60 9.02 8.14
CA THR A 94 13.61 9.53 9.06
C THR A 94 13.65 8.66 10.31
N MET A 95 13.83 9.30 11.46
CA MET A 95 13.81 8.61 12.74
C MET A 95 12.44 7.96 12.98
N HIS A 96 12.46 6.72 13.49
CA HIS A 96 11.24 5.99 13.83
C HIS A 96 10.45 6.74 14.92
N TYR A 97 9.13 6.79 14.78
CA TYR A 97 8.30 7.65 15.64
C TYR A 97 8.30 7.23 17.12
N CYS A 98 8.43 5.96 17.47
CA CYS A 98 8.55 5.57 18.89
C CYS A 98 9.80 6.16 19.56
N LEU A 99 10.92 6.24 18.84
CA LEU A 99 12.14 6.87 19.36
C LEU A 99 11.92 8.37 19.59
N MET A 100 11.21 9.01 18.66
CA MET A 100 10.76 10.39 18.83
C MET A 100 9.84 10.57 20.03
N ALA A 101 8.82 9.72 20.16
CA ALA A 101 7.78 9.89 21.16
C ALA A 101 8.27 9.65 22.59
N PHE A 102 9.12 8.63 22.80
CA PHE A 102 9.52 8.21 24.15
C PHE A 102 10.84 8.79 24.62
N ILE A 103 11.73 9.21 23.72
CA ILE A 103 13.07 9.69 24.09
C ILE A 103 13.25 11.14 23.68
N VAL A 104 13.22 11.43 22.37
CA VAL A 104 13.59 12.75 21.87
C VAL A 104 12.57 13.81 22.27
N GLY A 105 11.27 13.50 22.18
CA GLY A 105 10.18 14.39 22.55
C GLY A 105 10.30 14.88 23.99
N PRO A 106 10.35 13.98 25.00
CA PRO A 106 10.57 14.36 26.39
C PRO A 106 11.89 15.10 26.61
N LEU A 107 12.99 14.62 26.01
CA LEU A 107 14.32 15.22 26.20
C LEU A 107 14.41 16.66 25.65
N THR A 108 13.69 16.94 24.57
CA THR A 108 13.68 18.26 23.90
C THR A 108 12.49 19.12 24.31
N PHE A 109 11.73 18.72 25.34
CA PHE A 109 10.50 19.40 25.76
C PHE A 109 9.52 19.65 24.60
N GLY A 110 9.46 18.71 23.66
CA GLY A 110 8.56 18.73 22.50
C GLY A 110 9.10 19.42 21.25
N PHE A 111 10.18 20.21 21.32
CA PHE A 111 10.76 20.87 20.14
C PHE A 111 11.23 19.87 19.06
N GLY A 112 11.64 18.67 19.48
CA GLY A 112 12.00 17.60 18.56
C GLY A 112 10.87 17.21 17.60
N PHE A 113 9.60 17.28 18.03
CA PHE A 113 8.47 16.98 17.15
C PHE A 113 8.37 17.97 15.99
N ILE A 114 8.66 19.25 16.23
CA ILE A 114 8.60 20.29 15.20
C ILE A 114 9.62 19.98 14.10
N ALA A 115 10.87 19.74 14.48
CA ALA A 115 11.93 19.38 13.55
C ALA A 115 11.60 18.08 12.80
N TRP A 116 11.05 17.08 13.51
CA TRP A 116 10.70 15.80 12.92
C TRP A 116 9.59 15.92 11.86
N PHE A 117 8.48 16.58 12.19
CA PHE A 117 7.37 16.77 11.24
C PHE A 117 7.75 17.65 10.06
N HIS A 118 8.56 18.70 10.27
CA HIS A 118 9.13 19.50 9.19
C HIS A 118 9.93 18.63 8.22
N ASN A 119 10.89 17.87 8.74
CA ASN A 119 11.80 17.06 7.93
C ASN A 119 11.07 15.91 7.23
N LEU A 120 10.15 15.24 7.92
CA LEU A 120 9.28 14.22 7.32
C LEU A 120 8.48 14.81 6.16
N SER A 121 7.83 15.95 6.36
CA SER A 121 6.96 16.54 5.34
C SER A 121 7.76 17.01 4.13
N SER A 122 8.92 17.67 4.35
CA SER A 122 9.84 18.03 3.26
C SER A 122 10.28 16.80 2.47
N ARG A 123 10.66 15.73 3.16
CA ARG A 123 11.14 14.50 2.52
C ARG A 123 10.05 13.81 1.68
N MET A 124 8.84 13.71 2.21
CA MET A 124 7.71 13.17 1.45
C MET A 124 7.36 14.05 0.24
N GLY A 125 7.42 15.37 0.38
CA GLY A 125 7.21 16.30 -0.73
C GLY A 125 8.21 16.16 -1.86
N ASN A 126 9.50 16.06 -1.50
CA ASN A 126 10.56 15.82 -2.48
C ASN A 126 10.36 14.49 -3.21
N GLU A 127 9.92 13.46 -2.51
CA GLU A 127 9.68 12.15 -3.10
C GLU A 127 8.43 12.13 -4.02
N LEU A 128 7.38 12.86 -3.66
CA LEU A 128 6.20 13.06 -4.52
C LEU A 128 6.61 13.75 -5.83
N ALA A 129 7.40 14.82 -5.74
CA ALA A 129 7.90 15.54 -6.90
C ALA A 129 8.82 14.65 -7.76
N ARG A 130 9.74 13.90 -7.13
CA ARG A 130 10.67 12.98 -7.82
C ARG A 130 9.94 11.87 -8.58
N ARG A 131 8.85 11.35 -8.02
CA ARG A 131 8.01 10.30 -8.64
C ARG A 131 7.00 10.86 -9.66
N GLY A 132 6.92 12.18 -9.85
CA GLY A 132 5.96 12.82 -10.74
C GLY A 132 4.50 12.63 -10.30
N ILE A 133 4.27 12.43 -9.00
CA ILE A 133 2.92 12.25 -8.46
C ILE A 133 2.30 13.65 -8.33
N ALA A 134 1.16 13.86 -9.00
CA ALA A 134 0.44 15.13 -9.03
C ALA A 134 -0.26 15.45 -7.69
N TYR A 135 0.53 15.66 -6.63
CA TYR A 135 0.04 16.03 -5.31
C TYR A 135 1.07 16.90 -4.58
N SER A 136 0.66 18.09 -4.16
CA SER A 136 1.51 19.03 -3.43
C SER A 136 1.40 18.79 -1.92
N PHE A 137 2.52 18.41 -1.33
CA PHE A 137 2.69 18.25 0.11
C PHE A 137 4.14 18.58 0.49
N GLY A 138 4.38 19.24 1.62
CA GLY A 138 5.73 19.57 2.04
C GLY A 138 5.84 20.20 3.42
N ALA A 139 7.02 20.72 3.73
CA ALA A 139 7.26 21.49 4.96
C ALA A 139 6.35 22.71 5.10
N THR A 140 6.03 23.39 3.99
CA THR A 140 5.10 24.51 3.98
C THR A 140 3.72 24.11 4.48
N ASP A 141 3.22 22.93 4.11
CA ASP A 141 1.94 22.42 4.61
C ASP A 141 1.98 22.12 6.10
N TYR A 142 3.11 21.63 6.61
CA TYR A 142 3.29 21.45 8.05
C TYR A 142 3.17 22.78 8.80
N TRP A 143 3.92 23.81 8.38
CA TRP A 143 3.87 25.12 9.03
C TRP A 143 2.51 25.79 8.88
N LEU A 144 1.93 25.75 7.68
CA LEU A 144 0.65 26.39 7.41
C LEU A 144 -0.49 25.72 8.16
N TRP A 145 -0.62 24.40 8.09
CA TRP A 145 -1.80 23.70 8.60
C TRP A 145 -1.61 23.22 10.03
N ASN A 146 -0.45 22.67 10.39
CA ASN A 146 -0.25 22.16 11.76
C ASN A 146 0.11 23.27 12.75
N VAL A 147 0.92 24.24 12.35
CA VAL A 147 1.38 25.32 13.26
C VAL A 147 0.45 26.51 13.19
N LEU A 148 0.37 27.22 12.06
CA LEU A 148 -0.49 28.40 11.92
C LEU A 148 -1.98 28.04 11.97
N GLY A 149 -2.36 26.94 11.32
CA GLY A 149 -3.73 26.44 11.31
C GLY A 149 -4.21 25.92 12.67
N SER A 150 -3.32 25.71 13.64
CA SER A 150 -3.75 25.35 15.01
C SER A 150 -4.58 26.45 15.66
N LEU A 151 -4.41 27.71 15.24
CA LEU A 151 -5.19 28.86 15.70
C LEU A 151 -6.70 28.74 15.42
N ILE A 152 -7.08 27.91 14.45
CA ILE A 152 -8.48 27.68 14.07
C ILE A 152 -8.96 26.24 14.38
N ILE A 153 -8.20 25.46 15.17
CA ILE A 153 -8.46 24.06 15.58
C ILE A 153 -8.49 23.04 14.42
N VAL A 154 -9.07 23.39 13.28
CA VAL A 154 -9.24 22.53 12.10
C VAL A 154 -7.91 22.32 11.36
N GLY A 155 -6.96 23.24 11.47
CA GLY A 155 -5.70 23.20 10.72
C GLY A 155 -4.92 21.90 10.90
N PRO A 156 -4.64 21.42 12.13
CA PRO A 156 -3.94 20.16 12.35
C PRO A 156 -4.64 18.97 11.67
N PHE A 157 -5.97 18.95 11.61
CA PHE A 157 -6.69 17.88 10.89
C PHE A 157 -6.49 17.96 9.37
N VAL A 158 -6.41 19.17 8.80
CA VAL A 158 -6.06 19.36 7.40
C VAL A 158 -4.65 18.84 7.13
N TYR A 159 -3.68 19.17 8.00
CA TYR A 159 -2.32 18.64 7.89
C TYR A 159 -2.30 17.11 7.90
N LEU A 160 -2.97 16.48 8.88
CA LEU A 160 -3.01 15.03 9.02
C LEU A 160 -3.69 14.35 7.83
N HIS A 161 -4.75 14.95 7.27
CA HIS A 161 -5.36 14.49 6.04
C HIS A 161 -4.36 14.53 4.88
N LYS A 162 -3.65 15.66 4.72
CA LYS A 162 -2.69 15.82 3.62
C LYS A 162 -1.51 14.86 3.73
N LEU A 163 -0.98 14.67 4.94
CA LEU A 163 0.09 13.72 5.26
C LEU A 163 -0.35 12.28 4.98
N ALA A 164 -1.56 11.89 5.41
CA ALA A 164 -2.08 10.55 5.16
C ALA A 164 -2.23 10.28 3.65
N LYS A 165 -2.76 11.25 2.91
CA LYS A 165 -2.92 11.15 1.45
C LYS A 165 -1.57 11.04 0.74
N ALA A 166 -0.58 11.87 1.12
CA ALA A 166 0.78 11.76 0.60
C ALA A 166 1.38 10.37 0.85
N SER A 167 1.23 9.83 2.06
CA SER A 167 1.72 8.49 2.41
C SER A 167 1.08 7.40 1.56
N VAL A 168 -0.23 7.46 1.34
CA VAL A 168 -0.94 6.49 0.50
C VAL A 168 -0.49 6.56 -0.95
N LEU A 169 -0.37 7.76 -1.53
CA LEU A 169 0.06 7.94 -2.91
C LEU A 169 1.49 7.40 -3.14
N LEU A 170 2.40 7.70 -2.20
CA LEU A 170 3.77 7.18 -2.23
C LEU A 170 3.80 5.65 -2.09
N ALA A 171 3.00 5.08 -1.19
CA ALA A 171 2.89 3.64 -1.03
C ALA A 171 2.30 2.96 -2.28
N GLN A 172 1.31 3.56 -2.92
CA GLN A 172 0.70 3.05 -4.16
C GLN A 172 1.72 3.03 -5.30
N ASP A 173 2.43 4.13 -5.52
CA ASP A 173 3.46 4.21 -6.57
C ASP A 173 4.60 3.21 -6.30
N TYR A 174 5.07 3.12 -5.06
CA TYR A 174 6.07 2.13 -4.65
C TYR A 174 5.60 0.69 -4.87
N ASN A 175 4.37 0.35 -4.51
CA ASN A 175 3.86 -1.02 -4.68
C ASN A 175 3.73 -1.44 -6.16
N VAL A 176 3.67 -0.49 -7.08
CA VAL A 176 3.63 -0.76 -8.53
C VAL A 176 5.04 -0.76 -9.13
N ARG A 177 5.90 0.17 -8.73
CA ARG A 177 7.15 0.50 -9.44
C ARG A 177 8.44 0.18 -8.69
N GLY A 178 8.34 -0.02 -7.37
CA GLY A 178 9.50 -0.17 -6.48
C GLY A 178 10.12 1.16 -6.04
#